data_AF-K6IDL9-F1
#
_entry.id   AF-K6IDL9-F1
#
_cell.length_a   1.000
_cell.length_b   1.000
_cell.length_c   1.000
_cell.angle_alpha   90.00
_cell.angle_beta   90.00
_cell.angle_gamma   90.00
#
_symmetry.space_group_name_H-M   'P 1'
#
loop_
_entity.id
_entity.type
_entity.pdbx_description
1 polymer ?
#
loop_
_entity_poly.entity_id
_entity_poly.type
_entity_poly.pdbx_seq_one_letter_code
_entity_poly.pdbx_strand_id
1 'polypeptide(L)' 'FYNNHRTHLALNKDSPIPSPILKPPQDGKGKLVSTPVLGGLYHTYSYDNVA' A
#
# COMPACT_ATOMS: atom_id res chain seq x y z
N PHE A 1 17.01 -8.01 0.63
CA PHE A 1 16.88 -6.63 0.10
C PHE A 1 15.59 -6.57 -0.70
N TYR A 2 14.45 -6.28 -0.05
CA TYR A 2 13.15 -6.27 -0.71
C TYR A 2 12.73 -4.82 -0.94
N ASN A 3 12.67 -4.40 -2.20
CA ASN A 3 12.20 -3.08 -2.56
C ASN A 3 10.68 -3.14 -2.75
N ASN A 4 9.94 -2.63 -1.77
CA ASN A 4 8.46 -2.59 -1.80
C ASN A 4 7.89 -1.79 -2.99
N HIS A 5 8.71 -0.98 -3.67
CA HIS A 5 8.32 -0.21 -4.84
C HIS A 5 8.61 -0.93 -6.16
N ARG A 6 9.24 -2.11 -6.17
CA ARG A 6 9.51 -2.84 -7.43
C ARG A 6 8.33 -3.76 -7.74
N THR A 7 7.81 -3.73 -8.97
CA THR A 7 6.69 -4.59 -9.42
C THR A 7 7.00 -6.09 -9.35
N HIS A 8 8.28 -6.47 -9.43
CA HIS A 8 8.73 -7.86 -9.34
C HIS A 8 8.91 -8.26 -7.86
N LEU A 9 7.80 -8.38 -7.15
CA LEU A 9 7.77 -8.79 -5.75
C LEU A 9 7.94 -10.31 -5.59
N ALA A 10 7.64 -11.11 -6.63
CA ALA A 10 8.00 -12.53 -6.74
C ALA A 10 7.61 -13.14 -8.08
N LEU A 11 8.24 -14.26 -8.45
CA LEU A 11 7.71 -15.19 -9.44
C LEU A 11 6.36 -15.71 -8.92
N ASN A 12 5.30 -15.73 -9.74
CA ASN A 12 3.95 -16.18 -9.37
C ASN A 12 3.22 -15.38 -8.26
N LYS A 13 3.67 -14.16 -7.91
CA LYS A 13 3.16 -13.36 -6.77
C LYS A 13 3.45 -13.96 -5.38
N ASP A 14 4.31 -14.97 -5.27
CA ASP A 14 4.76 -15.55 -4.00
C ASP A 14 5.89 -14.74 -3.37
N SER A 15 5.57 -13.54 -2.87
CA SER A 15 6.52 -12.82 -2.04
C SER A 15 6.59 -13.46 -0.65
N PRO A 16 7.79 -13.66 -0.07
CA PRO A 16 7.91 -14.15 1.30
C PRO A 16 7.25 -13.20 2.32
N ILE A 17 7.01 -11.94 1.94
CA ILE A 17 6.32 -10.95 2.77
C ILE A 17 5.14 -10.40 1.96
N PRO A 18 3.90 -10.81 2.27
CA PRO A 18 2.73 -10.25 1.60
C PRO A 18 2.58 -8.76 1.95
N SER A 19 2.00 -7.99 1.03
CA SER A 19 1.63 -6.61 1.33
C SER A 19 0.51 -6.59 2.40
N PRO A 20 0.58 -5.69 3.40
CA PRO A 20 -0.46 -5.60 4.40
C PRO A 20 -1.78 -5.17 3.76
N ILE A 21 -2.87 -5.87 4.10
CA ILE A 21 -4.22 -5.45 3.71
C ILE A 21 -4.63 -4.30 4.62
N LEU A 22 -4.82 -3.12 4.04
CA LEU A 22 -5.31 -1.94 4.74
C LEU A 22 -6.79 -2.14 5.06
N LYS A 23 -7.14 -2.14 6.35
CA LYS A 23 -8.53 -2.16 6.79
C LYS A 23 -9.02 -0.72 7.01
N PRO A 24 -10.26 -0.41 6.65
CA PRO A 24 -10.84 0.88 6.99
C PRO A 24 -10.88 1.07 8.52
N PRO A 25 -10.89 2.32 9.02
CA PRO A 25 -11.12 2.62 10.44
C PRO A 25 -12.40 1.98 10.98
N GLN A 26 -12.52 1.82 12.30
CA GLN A 26 -13.59 1.06 12.98
C GLN A 26 -15.02 1.40 12.53
N ASP A 27 -15.27 2.65 12.12
CA ASP A 27 -16.60 3.11 11.67
C ASP A 27 -16.84 3.01 10.16
N GLY A 28 -15.91 2.41 9.40
CA GLY A 28 -15.97 2.33 7.94
C GLY A 28 -15.81 3.66 7.21
N LYS A 29 -15.72 4.78 7.95
CA LYS A 29 -15.56 6.16 7.45
C LYS A 29 -14.09 6.55 7.39
N GLY A 30 -13.31 5.85 6.57
CA GLY A 30 -11.94 6.25 6.25
C GLY A 30 -11.86 6.70 4.80
N LYS A 31 -11.44 7.94 4.55
CA LYS A 31 -11.10 8.37 3.19
C LYS A 31 -9.78 7.71 2.80
N LEU A 32 -9.78 6.93 1.72
CA LEU A 32 -8.54 6.39 1.16
C LEU A 32 -7.78 7.50 0.43
N VAL A 33 -6.57 7.79 0.89
CA VAL A 33 -5.68 8.80 0.32
C VAL A 33 -4.61 8.10 -0.49
N SER A 34 -4.34 8.61 -1.69
CA SER A 34 -3.28 8.13 -2.57
C SER A 34 -2.11 9.10 -2.54
N THR A 35 -0.91 8.61 -2.25
CA THR A 35 0.32 9.41 -2.18
C THR A 35 1.25 8.99 -3.31
N PRO A 36 1.61 9.90 -4.24
CA PRO A 36 2.54 9.60 -5.31
C PRO A 36 3.96 9.42 -4.76
N VAL A 37 4.68 8.45 -5.28
CA VAL A 37 6.06 8.08 -4.92
C VAL A 37 6.87 7.94 -6.20
N LEU A 38 8.18 8.22 -6.14
CA LEU A 38 9.08 8.24 -7.30
C LEU A 38 8.55 9.13 -8.45
N GLY A 39 8.19 10.38 -8.11
CA GLY A 39 7.69 11.34 -9.10
C GLY A 39 6.31 11.00 -9.68
N GLY A 40 5.55 10.12 -9.03
CA GLY A 40 4.25 9.64 -9.51
C GLY A 40 4.30 8.33 -10.27
N LEU A 41 5.47 7.69 -10.38
CA LEU A 41 5.60 6.36 -10.98
C LEU A 41 4.92 5.28 -10.12
N TYR A 42 4.86 5.49 -8.81
CA TYR A 42 4.20 4.60 -7.86
C TYR A 42 3.25 5.37 -6.96
N HIS A 43 2.29 4.67 -6.37
CA HIS A 43 1.38 5.23 -5.40
C HIS A 43 1.33 4.34 -4.16
N THR A 44 1.41 4.94 -2.98
CA THR A 44 1.04 4.30 -1.71
C THR A 44 -0.35 4.76 -1.30
N TYR A 45 -1.05 3.91 -0.57
CA TYR A 45 -2.41 4.19 -0.11
C TYR A 45 -2.45 4.12 1.41
N SER A 46 -3.22 5.01 2.03
CA SER A 46 -3.47 5.00 3.46
C SER A 46 -4.86 5.57 3.73
N TYR A 47 -5.52 5.11 4.78
CA TYR A 47 -6.69 5.82 5.27
C TYR A 47 -6.25 7.10 5.96
N ASP A 48 -6.98 8.19 5.71
CA ASP A 48 -6.79 9.43 6.47
C ASP A 48 -6.99 9.12 7.96
N ASN A 49 -6.10 9.64 8.82
CA ASN A 49 -6.19 9.41 10.26
C ASN A 49 -7.39 10.19 10.78
N VAL A 50 -8.57 9.59 10.73
CA VAL A 50 -9.74 10.06 11.47
C VAL A 50 -9.43 9.77 12.94
N ALA A 51 -8.91 10.79 13.62
CA ALA A 51 -8.56 10.79 15.03
C ALA A 51 -9.74 10.40 15.94
#